data_AF-A0A4R2QN79-F1
#
_entry.id   AF-A0A4R2QN79-F1
#
_cell.length_a   1.000
_cell.length_b   1.000
_cell.length_c   1.000
_cell.angle_alpha   90.00
_cell.angle_beta   90.00
_cell.angle_gamma   90.00
#
_symmetry.space_group_name_H-M   'P 1'
#
loop_
_entity.id
_entity.type
_entity.pdbx_description
1 polymer ?
#
loop_
_entity_poly.entity_id
_entity_poly.type
_entity_poly.pdbx_seq_one_letter_code
_entity_poly.pdbx_strand_id
1 'polypeptide(L)'
;MTAGPTAIILIAVVVVVLLLIRLAIVIVRPNSNAVVERVGRFRGVLEPGTHLILPVVDRVRARVDRREQVAQLSELHVTTSDNKNAAVSMAIYFAVSDPRLAVYESSNYAAAVAELANTTIRNLLGGMTMTQARESYHPIRGQLESLLRAEVSRWGVMVSRIELVSIDQAVSNA
;
A
#
# COMPACT_ATOMS: atom_id res chain seq x y z
N MET A 1 44.58 -11.12 39.93
CA MET A 1 43.16 -11.31 40.30
C MET A 1 42.38 -11.63 39.03
N THR A 2 42.48 -12.88 38.56
CA THR A 2 41.66 -13.35 37.45
C THR A 2 40.24 -13.52 37.96
N ALA A 3 39.26 -12.92 37.29
CA ALA A 3 37.86 -13.17 37.59
C ALA A 3 37.64 -14.70 37.53
N GLY A 4 37.14 -15.29 38.62
CA GLY A 4 36.85 -16.73 38.66
C GLY A 4 35.84 -17.10 37.57
N PRO A 5 35.78 -18.38 37.14
CA PRO A 5 34.86 -18.83 36.09
C PRO A 5 33.39 -18.45 36.38
N THR A 6 33.00 -18.37 37.66
CA THR A 6 31.69 -17.91 38.11
C THR A 6 31.40 -16.44 37.78
N ALA A 7 32.40 -15.55 37.94
CA ALA A 7 32.26 -14.13 37.61
C ALA A 7 32.12 -13.93 36.09
N ILE A 8 32.84 -14.72 35.29
CA ILE A 8 32.73 -14.69 33.82
C ILE A 8 31.32 -15.13 33.37
N ILE A 9 30.78 -16.20 33.96
CA ILE A 9 29.42 -16.68 33.66
C ILE A 9 28.37 -15.63 34.04
N LEU A 10 28.49 -15.00 35.20
CA LEU A 10 27.55 -13.97 35.64
C LEU A 10 27.55 -12.77 34.69
N ILE A 11 28.73 -12.29 34.28
CA ILE A 11 28.86 -11.21 33.30
C ILE A 11 28.22 -11.60 31.97
N ALA A 12 28.48 -12.82 31.48
CA ALA A 12 27.88 -13.32 30.24
C ALA A 12 26.34 -13.34 30.30
N VAL A 13 25.76 -13.82 31.41
CA VAL A 13 24.30 -13.83 31.59
C VAL A 13 23.74 -12.40 31.59
N VAL A 14 24.36 -11.46 32.31
CA VAL A 14 23.92 -10.06 32.35
C VAL A 14 23.96 -9.44 30.94
N VAL A 15 25.03 -9.67 30.19
CA VAL A 15 25.16 -9.19 28.81
C VAL A 15 24.08 -9.77 27.91
N VAL A 16 23.80 -11.07 28.02
CA VAL A 16 22.72 -11.72 27.25
C VAL A 16 21.35 -11.14 27.60
N VAL A 17 21.06 -10.93 28.89
CA VAL A 17 19.79 -10.33 29.32
C VAL A 17 19.64 -8.91 28.78
N LEU A 18 20.69 -8.08 28.86
CA LEU A 18 20.67 -6.73 28.30
C LEU A 18 20.48 -6.73 26.77
N LEU A 19 21.11 -7.67 26.07
CA LEU A 19 20.94 -7.84 24.63
C LEU A 19 19.49 -8.20 24.29
N LEU A 20 18.89 -9.15 25.02
CA LEU A 20 17.50 -9.55 24.82
C LEU A 20 16.54 -8.39 25.06
N ILE A 21 16.73 -7.60 26.13
CA ILE A 21 15.91 -6.41 26.39
C ILE A 21 16.02 -5.40 25.24
N ARG A 22 17.24 -5.15 24.74
CA ARG A 22 17.44 -4.24 23.61
C ARG A 22 16.73 -4.72 22.34
N LEU A 23 16.75 -6.03 22.06
CA LEU A 23 16.07 -6.61 20.91
C LEU A 23 14.55 -6.68 21.09
N ALA A 24 14.06 -6.71 22.33
CA ALA A 24 12.63 -6.76 22.65
C ALA A 24 11.91 -5.44 22.37
N ILE A 25 12.62 -4.31 22.47
CA ILE A 25 12.04 -2.98 22.31
C ILE A 25 11.90 -2.66 20.82
N VAL A 26 10.65 -2.54 20.36
CA VAL A 26 10.31 -2.09 19.01
C VAL A 26 9.63 -0.73 19.09
N ILE A 27 10.18 0.24 18.38
CA ILE A 27 9.62 1.59 18.25
C ILE A 27 8.94 1.71 16.88
N VAL A 28 7.64 1.98 16.90
CA VAL A 28 6.83 2.22 15.70
C VAL A 28 6.66 3.72 15.51
N ARG A 29 6.94 4.22 14.29
CA ARG A 29 6.87 5.65 13.99
C ARG A 29 5.41 6.14 13.97
N PRO A 30 5.15 7.42 14.30
CA PRO A 30 3.84 8.03 14.08
C PRO A 30 3.36 7.86 12.63
N ASN A 31 2.05 7.61 12.46
CA ASN A 31 1.41 7.35 11.16
C ASN A 31 1.90 6.09 10.42
N SER A 32 2.55 5.17 11.12
CA SER A 32 2.88 3.85 10.60
C SER A 32 2.44 2.78 11.58
N ASN A 33 2.19 1.59 11.05
CA ASN A 33 1.88 0.41 11.82
C ASN A 33 2.87 -0.69 11.50
N ALA A 34 3.22 -1.51 12.48
CA ALA A 34 4.11 -2.64 12.27
C ALA A 34 3.32 -3.94 12.38
N VAL A 35 3.30 -4.73 11.30
CA VAL A 35 2.68 -6.06 11.31
C VAL A 35 3.68 -7.05 11.90
N VAL A 36 3.26 -7.79 12.92
CA VAL A 36 4.11 -8.72 13.67
C VAL A 36 3.64 -10.14 13.46
N GLU A 37 4.62 -11.02 13.22
CA GLU A 37 4.46 -12.46 13.12
C GLU A 37 5.09 -13.15 14.32
N ARG A 38 4.50 -14.26 14.73
CA ARG A 38 5.03 -15.19 15.72
C ARG A 38 5.20 -16.55 15.05
N VAL A 39 6.44 -17.01 14.91
CA VAL A 39 6.77 -18.32 14.28
C VAL A 39 6.04 -18.51 12.93
N GLY A 40 6.03 -17.46 12.10
CA GLY A 40 5.42 -17.48 10.76
C GLY A 40 3.89 -17.33 10.74
N ARG A 41 3.22 -17.12 11.88
CA ARG A 41 1.79 -16.83 11.95
C ARG A 41 1.55 -15.37 12.33
N PHE A 42 0.50 -14.76 11.78
CA PHE A 42 0.08 -13.42 12.18
C PHE A 42 -0.20 -13.36 13.68
N ARG A 43 0.43 -12.41 14.38
CA ARG A 43 0.17 -12.14 15.80
C ARG A 43 -0.73 -10.93 15.98
N GLY A 44 -0.44 -9.84 15.28
CA GLY A 44 -1.12 -8.57 15.49
C GLY A 44 -0.47 -7.42 14.73
N VAL A 45 -1.14 -6.27 14.79
CA VAL A 45 -0.64 -5.00 14.26
C VAL A 45 -0.27 -4.10 15.44
N LEU A 46 0.97 -3.65 15.49
CA LEU A 46 1.43 -2.68 16.47
C LEU A 46 1.12 -1.27 16.00
N GLU A 47 0.47 -0.51 16.87
CA GLU A 47 0.18 0.91 16.69
C GLU A 47 1.43 1.78 16.96
N PRO A 48 1.41 3.08 16.58
CA PRO A 48 2.48 4.00 16.90
C PRO A 48 2.82 4.01 18.40
N GLY A 49 4.12 3.92 18.72
CA GLY A 49 4.58 3.88 20.11
C GLY A 49 5.67 2.85 20.34
N THR A 50 6.00 2.67 21.62
CA THR A 50 6.98 1.69 22.10
C THR A 50 6.28 0.41 22.50
N HIS A 51 6.66 -0.70 21.86
CA HIS A 51 6.12 -2.03 22.14
C HIS A 51 7.24 -2.97 22.56
N LEU A 52 6.91 -3.89 23.46
CA LEU A 52 7.82 -4.95 23.88
C LEU A 52 7.37 -6.26 23.24
N ILE A 53 8.18 -6.78 22.33
CA ILE A 53 7.96 -8.05 21.66
C ILE A 53 8.93 -9.10 22.19
N LEU A 54 8.60 -10.38 22.04
CA LEU A 54 9.50 -11.44 22.48
C LEU A 54 10.62 -11.60 21.44
N PRO A 55 11.86 -11.18 21.75
CA PRO A 55 12.96 -11.30 20.80
C PRO A 55 13.17 -12.79 20.51
N VAL A 56 13.48 -13.15 19.26
CA VAL A 56 13.56 -14.53 18.71
C VAL A 56 12.23 -15.10 18.19
N VAL A 57 11.15 -15.03 18.97
CA VAL A 57 9.87 -15.67 18.61
C VAL A 57 9.00 -14.76 17.74
N ASP A 58 8.96 -13.46 18.09
CA ASP A 58 8.21 -12.45 17.36
C ASP A 58 9.13 -11.72 16.37
N ARG A 59 8.62 -11.45 15.17
CA ARG A 59 9.33 -10.70 14.12
C ARG A 59 8.42 -9.66 13.51
N VAL A 60 8.94 -8.46 13.30
CA VAL A 60 8.24 -7.43 12.51
C VAL A 60 8.34 -7.82 11.04
N ARG A 61 7.21 -8.19 10.44
CA ARG A 61 7.13 -8.62 9.04
C ARG A 61 7.24 -7.44 8.09
N ALA A 62 6.46 -6.39 8.35
CA ALA A 62 6.41 -5.20 7.51
C ALA A 62 6.03 -3.99 8.36
N ARG A 63 6.52 -2.82 7.95
CA ARG A 63 6.07 -1.52 8.46
C ARG A 63 5.26 -0.86 7.35
N VAL A 64 4.02 -0.55 7.65
CA VAL A 64 3.07 0.02 6.69
C VAL A 64 2.82 1.47 7.04
N ASP A 65 3.05 2.36 6.08
CA ASP A 65 2.75 3.77 6.21
C ASP A 65 1.24 4.00 5.97
N ARG A 66 0.58 4.68 6.91
CA ARG A 66 -0.85 5.01 6.83
C ARG A 66 -1.11 6.40 6.24
N ARG A 67 -0.06 7.15 5.92
CA ARG A 67 -0.18 8.42 5.21
C ARG A 67 -0.79 8.20 3.83
N GLU A 68 -1.43 9.24 3.33
CA GLU A 68 -1.91 9.28 1.96
C GLU A 68 -0.73 9.17 0.99
N GLN A 69 -0.86 8.25 0.05
CA GLN A 69 0.10 7.96 -1.01
C GLN A 69 -0.58 8.20 -2.35
N VAL A 70 0.23 8.52 -3.35
CA VAL A 70 -0.24 8.73 -4.72
C VAL A 70 0.25 7.59 -5.60
N ALA A 71 -0.66 6.92 -6.30
CA ALA A 71 -0.34 6.07 -7.42
C ALA A 71 -0.54 6.90 -8.69
N GLN A 72 0.56 7.22 -9.36
CA GLN A 72 0.52 7.82 -10.69
C GLN A 72 0.30 6.70 -11.70
N LEU A 73 -0.76 6.82 -12.48
CA LEU A 73 -0.97 5.91 -13.60
C LEU A 73 -0.14 6.39 -14.78
N SER A 74 0.51 5.43 -15.46
CA SER A 74 1.06 5.68 -16.78
C SER A 74 -0.04 6.13 -17.74
N GLU A 75 0.31 6.96 -18.70
CA GLU A 75 -0.61 7.41 -19.74
C GLU A 75 -1.23 6.20 -20.46
N LEU A 76 -2.56 6.10 -20.37
CA LEU A 76 -3.30 4.97 -20.91
C LEU A 76 -3.85 5.33 -22.28
N HIS A 77 -3.46 4.58 -23.30
CA HIS A 77 -4.05 4.68 -24.63
C HIS A 77 -5.22 3.70 -24.78
N VAL A 78 -6.40 4.26 -25.06
CA VAL A 78 -7.64 3.51 -25.30
C VAL A 78 -8.24 3.95 -26.63
N THR A 79 -8.57 2.99 -27.47
CA THR A 79 -9.38 3.22 -28.67
C THR A 79 -10.84 3.29 -28.26
N THR A 80 -11.46 4.44 -28.52
CA THR A 80 -12.89 4.71 -28.31
C THR A 80 -13.76 3.98 -29.33
N SER A 81 -15.07 3.92 -29.10
CA SER A 81 -16.00 3.23 -30.00
C SER A 81 -16.11 3.88 -31.39
N ASP A 82 -15.75 5.16 -31.52
CA ASP A 82 -15.66 5.88 -32.81
C ASP A 82 -14.26 5.83 -33.43
N ASN A 83 -13.44 4.84 -33.02
CA ASN A 83 -12.10 4.57 -33.56
C ASN A 83 -11.10 5.74 -33.40
N LYS A 84 -11.27 6.55 -32.35
CA LYS A 84 -10.30 7.58 -31.97
C LYS A 84 -9.46 7.13 -30.79
N ASN A 85 -8.20 7.57 -30.75
CA ASN A 85 -7.28 7.27 -29.66
C ASN A 85 -7.41 8.32 -28.56
N ALA A 86 -7.88 7.90 -27.39
CA ALA A 86 -7.87 8.69 -26.17
C ALA A 86 -6.62 8.35 -25.36
N ALA A 87 -5.91 9.40 -24.93
CA ALA A 87 -4.88 9.35 -23.92
C ALA A 87 -5.49 9.84 -22.60
N VAL A 88 -5.39 9.00 -21.57
CA VAL A 88 -5.92 9.31 -20.24
C VAL A 88 -4.82 9.28 -19.21
N SER A 89 -4.72 10.35 -18.43
CA SER A 89 -3.83 10.47 -17.29
C SER A 89 -4.64 10.74 -16.02
N MET A 90 -4.28 10.09 -14.92
CA MET A 90 -4.91 10.31 -13.62
C MET A 90 -3.98 9.97 -12.46
N ALA A 91 -4.28 10.54 -11.30
CA ALA A 91 -3.65 10.25 -10.03
C ALA A 91 -4.67 9.71 -9.04
N ILE A 92 -4.32 8.61 -8.37
CA ILE A 92 -5.16 8.01 -7.33
C ILE A 92 -4.50 8.22 -5.98
N TYR A 93 -5.20 8.92 -5.11
CA TYR A 93 -4.82 9.12 -3.72
C TYR A 93 -5.46 8.04 -2.86
N PHE A 94 -4.63 7.29 -2.15
CA PHE A 94 -5.08 6.19 -1.31
C PHE A 94 -4.27 6.14 -0.01
N ALA A 95 -4.85 5.54 1.02
CA ALA A 95 -4.19 5.28 2.29
C ALA A 95 -4.50 3.87 2.76
N VAL A 96 -3.61 3.30 3.57
CA VAL A 96 -3.86 1.98 4.16
C VAL A 96 -4.84 2.12 5.34
N SER A 97 -5.99 1.47 5.22
CA SER A 97 -7.00 1.36 6.27
C SER A 97 -6.71 0.19 7.20
N ASP A 98 -6.36 -0.98 6.65
CA ASP A 98 -6.01 -2.19 7.40
C ASP A 98 -4.60 -2.69 7.03
N PRO A 99 -3.59 -2.47 7.89
CA PRO A 99 -2.22 -2.93 7.67
C PRO A 99 -2.07 -4.45 7.57
N ARG A 100 -2.97 -5.23 8.20
CA ARG A 100 -2.92 -6.69 8.10
C ARG A 100 -3.26 -7.11 6.67
N LEU A 101 -4.41 -6.67 6.17
CA LEU A 101 -4.84 -7.01 4.82
C LEU A 101 -3.84 -6.49 3.78
N ALA A 102 -3.31 -5.27 3.96
CA ALA A 102 -2.33 -4.70 3.04
C ALA A 102 -1.03 -5.52 2.92
N VAL A 103 -0.64 -6.27 3.95
CA VAL A 103 0.58 -7.10 3.95
C VAL A 103 0.32 -8.53 3.49
N TYR A 104 -0.88 -9.08 3.75
CA TYR A 104 -1.17 -10.49 3.47
C TYR A 104 -2.00 -10.71 2.21
N GLU A 105 -2.86 -9.77 1.83
CA GLU A 105 -3.76 -9.91 0.66
C GLU A 105 -3.15 -9.31 -0.61
N SER A 106 -2.11 -8.48 -0.49
CA SER A 106 -1.44 -7.88 -1.63
C SER A 106 0.08 -7.87 -1.45
N SER A 107 0.80 -8.31 -2.48
CA SER A 107 2.27 -8.22 -2.52
C SER A 107 2.75 -6.78 -2.74
N ASN A 108 1.99 -6.00 -3.54
CA ASN A 108 2.21 -4.59 -3.78
C ASN A 108 0.86 -3.92 -4.09
N TYR A 109 0.23 -3.41 -3.03
CA TYR A 109 -1.09 -2.78 -3.15
C TYR A 109 -1.09 -1.53 -4.03
N ALA A 110 0.01 -0.78 -4.09
CA ALA A 110 0.09 0.42 -4.93
C ALA A 110 0.05 0.05 -6.42
N ALA A 111 0.81 -0.98 -6.82
CA ALA A 111 0.79 -1.49 -8.18
C ALA A 111 -0.56 -2.13 -8.53
N ALA A 112 -1.15 -2.90 -7.62
CA ALA A 112 -2.45 -3.55 -7.82
C ALA A 112 -3.59 -2.53 -8.00
N VAL A 113 -3.59 -1.44 -7.22
CA VAL A 113 -4.54 -0.32 -7.38
C VAL A 113 -4.39 0.32 -8.76
N ALA A 114 -3.16 0.59 -9.21
CA ALA A 114 -2.91 1.19 -10.52
C ALA A 114 -3.37 0.28 -11.68
N GLU A 115 -3.11 -1.02 -11.60
CA GLU A 115 -3.52 -2.01 -12.61
C GLU A 115 -5.05 -2.16 -12.69
N LEU A 116 -5.70 -2.23 -11.53
CA LEU A 116 -7.16 -2.29 -11.45
C LEU A 116 -7.81 -1.04 -12.04
N ALA A 117 -7.26 0.13 -11.74
CA ALA A 117 -7.73 1.39 -12.29
C ALA A 117 -7.54 1.48 -13.81
N ASN A 118 -6.39 1.07 -14.33
CA ASN A 118 -6.14 0.97 -15.77
C ASN A 118 -7.17 0.07 -16.47
N THR A 119 -7.43 -1.11 -15.91
CA THR A 119 -8.40 -2.06 -16.47
C THR A 119 -9.81 -1.49 -16.43
N THR A 120 -10.19 -0.87 -15.31
CA THR A 120 -11.53 -0.28 -15.15
C THR A 120 -11.75 0.85 -16.15
N ILE A 121 -10.78 1.73 -16.32
CA ILE A 121 -10.88 2.85 -17.26
C ILE A 121 -10.89 2.38 -18.71
N ARG A 122 -10.06 1.38 -19.06
CA ARG A 122 -10.10 0.76 -20.39
C ARG A 122 -11.50 0.24 -20.72
N ASN A 123 -12.16 -0.41 -19.76
CA ASN A 123 -13.50 -0.95 -19.93
C ASN A 123 -14.57 0.14 -20.05
N LEU A 124 -14.48 1.19 -19.22
CA LEU A 124 -15.43 2.31 -19.26
C LEU A 124 -15.33 3.09 -20.58
N LEU A 125 -14.11 3.38 -21.04
CA LEU A 125 -13.88 4.17 -22.25
C LEU A 125 -14.05 3.38 -23.55
N GLY A 126 -13.77 2.08 -23.55
CA GLY A 126 -13.93 1.24 -24.75
C GLY A 126 -15.37 1.20 -25.28
N GLY A 127 -16.37 1.43 -24.42
CA GLY A 127 -17.78 1.52 -24.81
C GLY A 127 -18.28 2.93 -25.16
N MET A 128 -17.42 3.95 -25.09
CA MET A 128 -17.81 5.36 -25.28
C MET A 128 -17.15 5.95 -26.53
N THR A 129 -17.83 6.89 -27.16
CA THR A 129 -17.21 7.76 -28.18
C THR A 129 -16.30 8.80 -27.52
N MET A 130 -15.34 9.34 -28.26
CA MET A 130 -14.45 10.40 -27.76
C MET A 130 -15.19 11.62 -27.20
N THR A 131 -16.26 12.05 -27.86
CA THR A 131 -17.08 13.19 -27.41
C THR A 131 -17.75 12.86 -26.07
N GLN A 132 -18.35 11.68 -25.96
CA GLN A 132 -18.97 11.22 -24.71
C GLN A 132 -17.95 11.10 -23.58
N ALA A 133 -16.73 10.59 -23.86
CA ALA A 133 -15.67 10.48 -22.85
C ALA A 133 -15.26 11.86 -22.29
N ARG A 134 -15.20 12.89 -23.15
CA ARG A 134 -14.88 14.27 -22.73
C ARG A 134 -16.01 14.92 -21.93
N GLU A 135 -17.26 14.74 -22.36
CA GLU A 135 -18.43 15.31 -21.68
C GLU A 135 -18.76 14.57 -20.37
N SER A 136 -18.53 13.25 -20.31
CA SER A 136 -18.87 12.39 -19.18
C SER A 136 -17.77 12.31 -18.11
N TYR A 137 -16.83 13.25 -18.12
CA TYR A 137 -15.70 13.28 -17.20
C TYR A 137 -16.09 13.11 -15.72
N HIS A 138 -17.09 13.86 -15.25
CA HIS A 138 -17.59 13.77 -13.87
C HIS A 138 -18.30 12.43 -13.57
N PRO A 139 -19.24 11.95 -14.41
CA PRO A 139 -19.82 10.62 -14.28
C PRO A 139 -18.80 9.46 -14.25
N ILE A 140 -17.80 9.49 -15.13
CA ILE A 140 -16.74 8.46 -15.23
C ILE A 140 -15.96 8.40 -13.92
N ARG A 141 -15.61 9.57 -13.36
CA ARG A 141 -14.94 9.65 -12.05
C ARG A 141 -15.74 8.94 -10.96
N GLY A 142 -17.04 9.22 -10.86
CA GLY A 142 -17.90 8.60 -9.85
C GLY A 142 -18.00 7.08 -9.99
N GLN A 143 -18.14 6.58 -11.23
CA GLN A 143 -18.17 5.14 -11.50
C GLN A 143 -16.83 4.47 -11.16
N LEU A 144 -15.71 5.08 -11.56
CA LEU A 144 -14.38 4.59 -11.23
C LEU A 144 -14.16 4.56 -9.71
N GLU A 145 -14.51 5.62 -9.00
CA GLU A 145 -14.41 5.70 -7.54
C GLU A 145 -15.22 4.58 -6.87
N SER A 146 -16.44 4.31 -7.33
CA SER A 146 -17.30 3.25 -6.79
C SER A 146 -16.72 1.86 -7.02
N LEU A 147 -16.29 1.56 -8.24
CA LEU A 147 -15.74 0.26 -8.61
C LEU A 147 -14.41 0.00 -7.89
N LEU A 148 -13.50 0.97 -7.88
CA LEU A 148 -12.23 0.83 -7.18
C LEU A 148 -12.43 0.66 -5.68
N ARG A 149 -13.27 1.47 -5.03
CA ARG A 149 -13.48 1.40 -3.58
C ARG A 149 -13.97 0.01 -3.14
N ALA A 150 -14.85 -0.61 -3.91
CA ALA A 150 -15.36 -1.95 -3.61
C ALA A 150 -14.23 -3.00 -3.63
N GLU A 151 -13.41 -2.97 -4.67
CA GLU A 151 -12.37 -3.97 -4.92
C GLU A 151 -11.13 -3.79 -4.03
N VAL A 152 -10.63 -2.55 -3.90
CA VAL A 152 -9.40 -2.23 -3.14
C VAL A 152 -9.56 -2.40 -1.63
N SER A 153 -10.80 -2.37 -1.13
CA SER A 153 -11.11 -2.61 0.28
C SER A 153 -10.62 -3.98 0.76
N ARG A 154 -10.61 -4.98 -0.14
CA ARG A 154 -10.12 -6.34 0.16
C ARG A 154 -8.62 -6.37 0.45
N TRP A 155 -7.87 -5.39 -0.05
CA TRP A 155 -6.44 -5.23 0.23
C TRP A 155 -6.16 -4.33 1.45
N GLY A 156 -7.18 -3.94 2.22
CA GLY A 156 -7.00 -3.00 3.34
C GLY A 156 -6.58 -1.60 2.89
N VAL A 157 -6.93 -1.22 1.67
CA VAL A 157 -6.66 0.10 1.10
C VAL A 157 -7.95 0.89 0.99
N MET A 158 -7.88 2.17 1.31
CA MET A 158 -8.96 3.13 1.14
C MET A 158 -8.55 4.17 0.10
N VAL A 159 -9.36 4.33 -0.94
CA VAL A 159 -9.20 5.42 -1.91
C VAL A 159 -9.79 6.70 -1.33
N SER A 160 -8.95 7.73 -1.20
CA SER A 160 -9.35 9.05 -0.71
C SER A 160 -9.94 9.90 -1.83
N ARG A 161 -9.24 9.96 -2.97
CA ARG A 161 -9.58 10.85 -4.08
C ARG A 161 -9.00 10.32 -5.39
N ILE A 162 -9.73 10.54 -6.48
CA ILE A 162 -9.24 10.33 -7.83
C ILE A 162 -9.21 11.68 -8.54
N GLU A 163 -8.04 12.04 -9.03
CA GLU A 163 -7.82 13.21 -9.87
C GLU A 163 -7.57 12.73 -11.29
N LEU A 164 -8.58 12.87 -12.15
CA LEU A 164 -8.35 12.79 -13.58
C LEU A 164 -7.55 14.05 -13.98
N VAL A 165 -6.50 13.86 -14.77
CA VAL A 165 -5.59 14.95 -15.18
C VAL A 165 -6.00 15.45 -16.56
N SER A 166 -6.17 14.54 -17.52
CA SER A 166 -6.66 14.88 -18.86
C SER A 166 -7.23 13.68 -19.59
N ILE A 167 -8.13 13.97 -20.55
CA ILE A 167 -8.57 13.05 -21.61
C ILE A 167 -8.34 13.79 -22.93
N ASP A 168 -7.20 13.53 -23.54
CA ASP A 168 -6.79 14.19 -24.78
C ASP A 168 -6.71 13.20 -25.94
N GLN A 169 -6.76 13.72 -27.15
CA GLN A 169 -6.43 12.91 -28.31
C GLN A 169 -4.93 12.65 -28.26
N ALA A 170 -4.54 11.37 -28.27
CA ALA A 170 -3.13 11.02 -28.36
C ALA A 170 -2.58 11.60 -29.67
N VAL A 171 -1.69 12.59 -29.59
CA VAL A 171 -1.02 13.11 -30.77
C VAL A 171 -0.11 12.01 -31.26
N SER A 172 -0.51 11.35 -32.34
CA SER A 172 0.34 10.38 -33.04
C SER A 172 1.53 11.17 -33.60
N ASN A 173 2.65 11.19 -32.87
CA ASN A 173 3.91 11.65 -33.42
C ASN A 173 4.31 10.66 -34.51
N ALA A 174 4.06 11.07 -35.76
CA ALA A 174 4.52 10.41 -36.97
C ALA A 174 6.04 10.58 -37.14
#